data_AF-A0A1G4QB95-F1
#
_entry.id   AF-A0A1G4QB95-F1
#
_cell.length_a   1.000
_cell.length_b   1.000
_cell.length_c   1.000
_cell.angle_alpha   90.00
_cell.angle_beta   90.00
_cell.angle_gamma   90.00
#
_symmetry.space_group_name_H-M   'P 1'
#
loop_
_entity.id
_entity.type
_entity.pdbx_description
1 polymer ?
#
loop_
_entity_poly.entity_id
_entity_poly.type
_entity_poly.pdbx_seq_one_letter_code
_entity_poly.pdbx_strand_id
1 'polypeptide(L)'
;DNSIDFLHPKKDALDKLDISDLKKLKKSFDTILSTIKFVSETAKQILLDYQTDKNLIKTDVSKLRSHLNTLYDQMKEKVEEARKREKDILSSKQLFL
;
A
#
# COMPACT_ATOMS: atom_id res chain seq x y z
N ASP A 1 -7.70 9.77 -2.08
CA ASP A 1 -7.19 8.64 -1.27
C ASP A 1 -7.69 8.92 0.13
N ASN A 2 -8.55 8.06 0.70
CA ASN A 2 -9.32 8.43 1.89
C ASN A 2 -8.43 8.81 3.08
N SER A 3 -7.23 8.20 3.19
CA SER A 3 -6.28 8.49 4.26
C SER A 3 -5.66 9.89 4.14
N ILE A 4 -5.23 10.27 2.94
CA ILE A 4 -4.69 11.60 2.64
C ILE A 4 -5.78 12.65 2.73
N ASP A 5 -6.95 12.38 2.15
CA ASP A 5 -8.11 13.29 2.17
C ASP A 5 -8.58 13.55 3.62
N PHE A 6 -8.39 12.56 4.51
CA PHE A 6 -8.69 12.70 5.93
C PHE A 6 -7.63 13.49 6.71
N LEU A 7 -6.34 13.23 6.46
CA LEU A 7 -5.22 13.79 7.21
C LEU A 7 -4.78 15.17 6.73
N HIS A 8 -4.81 15.44 5.42
CA HIS A 8 -4.31 16.68 4.85
C HIS A 8 -4.97 17.94 5.46
N PRO A 9 -6.31 17.99 5.65
CA PRO A 9 -6.95 19.12 6.32
C PRO A 9 -6.63 19.26 7.81
N LYS A 10 -6.06 18.23 8.45
CA LYS A 10 -5.77 18.16 9.90
C LYS A 10 -4.28 18.23 10.22
N LYS A 11 -3.42 18.38 9.21
CA LYS A 11 -1.96 18.33 9.37
C LYS A 11 -1.43 19.29 10.44
N ASP A 12 -2.06 20.47 10.56
CA ASP A 12 -1.67 21.53 11.50
C ASP A 12 -2.26 21.33 12.91
N ALA A 13 -3.09 20.29 13.11
CA ALA A 13 -3.69 19.94 14.39
C ALA A 13 -3.13 18.62 14.97
N LEU A 14 -2.15 17.99 14.31
CA LEU A 14 -1.55 16.73 14.75
C LEU A 14 -0.80 16.85 16.08
N ASP A 15 -0.36 18.06 16.44
CA ASP A 15 0.28 18.40 17.71
C ASP A 15 -0.65 18.25 18.93
N LYS A 16 -1.98 18.25 18.69
CA LYS A 16 -3.00 18.03 19.73
C LYS A 16 -3.14 16.57 20.13
N LEU A 17 -2.62 15.64 19.32
CA LEU A 17 -2.64 14.21 19.64
C LEU A 17 -1.65 13.90 20.76
N ASP A 18 -2.00 12.92 21.60
CA ASP A 18 -0.99 12.34 22.48
C ASP A 18 0.12 11.64 21.66
N ILE A 19 1.29 11.49 22.27
CA ILE A 19 2.47 10.89 21.62
C ILE A 19 2.20 9.45 21.18
N SER A 20 1.37 8.70 21.91
CA SER A 20 1.05 7.30 21.59
C SER A 20 0.24 7.20 20.31
N ASP A 21 -0.77 8.04 20.16
CA ASP A 21 -1.63 8.09 18.99
C ASP A 21 -0.92 8.67 17.78
N LEU A 22 -0.06 9.69 17.96
CA LEU A 22 0.79 10.18 16.88
C LEU A 22 1.75 9.09 16.36
N LYS A 23 2.31 8.26 17.26
CA LYS A 23 3.14 7.10 16.87
C LYS A 23 2.36 6.05 16.10
N LYS A 24 1.13 5.72 16.54
CA LYS A 24 0.25 4.77 15.82
C LYS A 24 -0.13 5.32 14.44
N LEU A 25 -0.46 6.61 14.36
CA LEU A 25 -0.80 7.28 13.11
C LEU A 25 0.37 7.24 12.13
N LYS A 26 1.57 7.65 12.57
CA LYS A 26 2.80 7.59 11.77
C LYS A 26 3.06 6.18 11.25
N LYS A 27 3.01 5.17 12.13
CA LYS A 27 3.23 3.77 11.75
C LYS A 27 2.24 3.30 10.69
N SER A 28 0.97 3.65 10.86
CA SER A 28 -0.09 3.29 9.91
C SER A 28 0.14 3.92 8.54
N PHE A 29 0.50 5.20 8.52
CA PHE A 29 0.79 5.93 7.28
C PHE A 29 2.04 5.40 6.58
N ASP A 30 3.12 5.09 7.33
CA ASP A 30 4.35 4.48 6.79
C ASP A 30 4.06 3.11 6.15
N THR A 31 3.21 2.28 6.76
CA THR A 31 2.79 0.99 6.19
C THR A 31 2.03 1.16 4.87
N ILE A 32 1.16 2.17 4.76
CA ILE A 32 0.43 2.45 3.51
C ILE A 32 1.42 2.86 2.41
N LEU A 33 2.30 3.83 2.69
CA LEU A 33 3.27 4.33 1.71
C LEU A 33 4.25 3.24 1.25
N SER A 34 4.75 2.43 2.17
CA SER A 34 5.63 1.31 1.82
C SER A 34 4.92 0.26 0.96
N THR A 35 3.63 0.02 1.17
CA THR A 35 2.81 -0.87 0.33
C THR A 35 2.60 -0.29 -1.07
N ILE A 36 2.30 1.01 -1.18
CA ILE A 36 2.19 1.70 -2.49
C ILE A 36 3.50 1.57 -3.28
N LYS A 37 4.64 1.80 -2.61
CA LYS A 37 5.96 1.64 -3.22
C LYS A 37 6.18 0.21 -3.73
N PHE A 38 5.93 -0.79 -2.87
CA PHE A 38 6.08 -2.20 -3.22
C PHE A 38 5.24 -2.58 -4.45
N VAL A 39 3.95 -2.25 -4.45
CA VAL A 39 3.04 -2.54 -5.58
C VAL A 39 3.53 -1.86 -6.86
N SER A 40 3.98 -0.61 -6.76
CA SER A 40 4.51 0.14 -7.91
C SER A 40 5.78 -0.48 -8.49
N GLU A 41 6.68 -0.97 -7.64
CA GLU A 41 7.90 -1.68 -8.04
C GLU A 41 7.57 -3.03 -8.69
N THR A 42 6.64 -3.80 -8.11
CA THR A 42 6.16 -5.05 -8.70
C THR A 42 5.52 -4.83 -10.07
N ALA A 43 4.67 -3.81 -10.23
CA ALA A 43 4.05 -3.49 -11.51
C ALA A 43 5.09 -3.12 -12.59
N LYS A 44 6.12 -2.34 -12.23
CA LYS A 44 7.25 -2.05 -13.13
C LYS A 44 8.00 -3.31 -13.51
N GLN A 45 8.23 -4.22 -12.56
CA GLN A 45 8.94 -5.47 -12.82
C GLN A 45 8.17 -6.37 -13.80
N ILE A 46 6.84 -6.41 -13.73
CA ILE A 46 6.01 -7.16 -14.69
C ILE A 46 6.27 -6.69 -16.12
N LEU A 47 6.32 -5.36 -16.34
CA LEU A 47 6.57 -4.79 -17.67
C LEU A 47 7.95 -5.17 -18.20
N LEU A 48 8.98 -5.09 -17.34
CA LEU A 48 10.35 -5.46 -17.69
C LEU A 48 10.50 -6.97 -17.99
N ASP A 49 9.90 -7.81 -17.14
CA ASP A 49 9.91 -9.27 -17.31
C ASP A 49 9.20 -9.67 -18.61
N TYR A 50 8.08 -9.00 -18.94
CA TYR A 50 7.35 -9.25 -20.19
C TYR A 50 8.11 -8.77 -21.42
N GLN A 51 8.71 -7.57 -21.35
CA GLN A 51 9.50 -7.00 -22.44
C GLN A 51 10.67 -7.90 -22.84
N THR A 52 11.32 -8.52 -21.85
CA THR A 52 12.49 -9.38 -22.04
C THR A 52 12.15 -10.85 -22.31
N ASP A 53 10.86 -11.19 -22.41
CA ASP A 53 10.36 -12.57 -22.46
C ASP A 53 10.96 -13.49 -21.37
N LYS A 54 11.20 -12.91 -20.19
CA LYS A 54 11.78 -13.65 -19.07
C LYS A 54 10.86 -14.81 -18.73
N ASN A 55 11.43 -16.01 -18.57
CA ASN A 55 10.69 -17.24 -18.32
C ASN A 55 9.62 -17.56 -19.38
N LEU A 56 9.74 -17.04 -20.61
CA LEU A 56 8.79 -17.21 -21.71
C LEU A 56 7.39 -16.62 -21.44
N ILE A 57 7.26 -15.64 -20.53
CA ILE A 57 5.94 -15.08 -20.20
C ILE A 57 5.32 -14.22 -21.31
N LYS A 58 6.09 -13.83 -22.33
CA LYS A 58 5.57 -13.12 -23.51
C LYS A 58 4.95 -14.10 -24.51
N THR A 59 5.52 -15.28 -24.62
CA THR A 59 5.17 -16.28 -25.64
C THR A 59 4.27 -17.41 -25.13
N ASP A 60 4.25 -17.65 -23.82
CA ASP A 60 3.44 -18.68 -23.17
C ASP A 60 2.44 -18.07 -22.17
N VAL A 61 1.16 -18.10 -22.53
CA VAL A 61 0.07 -17.56 -21.70
C VAL A 61 -0.08 -18.28 -20.36
N SER A 62 0.26 -19.56 -20.28
CA SER A 62 0.18 -20.32 -19.03
C SER A 62 1.24 -19.85 -18.04
N LYS A 63 2.45 -19.55 -18.54
CA LYS A 63 3.54 -18.99 -17.74
C LYS A 63 3.27 -17.55 -17.34
N LEU A 64 2.70 -16.74 -18.23
CA LEU A 64 2.25 -15.40 -17.88
C LEU A 64 1.25 -15.43 -16.72
N ARG A 65 0.23 -16.29 -16.82
CA ARG A 65 -0.78 -16.44 -15.77
C ARG A 65 -0.17 -16.89 -14.45
N SER A 66 0.72 -17.87 -14.47
CA SER A 66 1.41 -18.35 -13.27
C SER A 66 2.24 -17.23 -12.62
N HIS A 67 3.01 -16.49 -13.41
CA HIS A 67 3.81 -15.37 -12.93
C HIS A 67 2.96 -14.26 -12.29
N LEU A 68 1.87 -13.86 -12.96
CA LEU A 68 0.95 -12.85 -12.43
C LEU A 68 0.25 -13.31 -11.15
N ASN A 69 -0.14 -14.59 -11.06
CA ASN A 69 -0.73 -15.14 -9.84
C ASN A 69 0.24 -15.08 -8.66
N THR A 70 1.50 -15.47 -8.86
CA THR A 70 2.53 -15.38 -7.81
C THR A 70 2.71 -13.95 -7.30
N LEU A 71 2.78 -12.97 -8.21
CA LEU A 71 2.92 -11.57 -7.83
C LEU A 71 1.65 -11.03 -7.15
N TYR A 72 0.47 -11.44 -7.61
CA TYR A 72 -0.79 -11.10 -6.96
C TYR A 72 -0.83 -11.59 -5.52
N ASP A 73 -0.48 -12.85 -5.27
CA ASP A 73 -0.49 -13.43 -3.92
C ASP A 73 0.48 -12.68 -2.99
N GLN A 74 1.67 -12.31 -3.48
CA GLN A 74 2.64 -11.49 -2.74
C GLN A 74 2.11 -10.09 -2.41
N MET A 75 1.38 -9.45 -3.33
CA MET A 75 0.81 -8.12 -3.11
C MET A 75 -0.40 -8.16 -2.19
N LYS A 76 -1.24 -9.20 -2.28
CA LYS A 76 -2.52 -9.30 -1.58
C LYS A 76 -2.37 -9.10 -0.07
N GLU A 77 -1.44 -9.80 0.56
CA GLU A 77 -1.24 -9.70 2.02
C GLU A 77 -0.88 -8.29 2.47
N LYS A 78 0.03 -7.63 1.74
CA LYS A 78 0.46 -6.26 2.03
C LYS A 78 -0.66 -5.25 1.82
N VAL A 79 -1.44 -5.41 0.75
CA VAL A 79 -2.60 -4.56 0.46
C VAL A 79 -3.67 -4.71 1.54
N GLU A 80 -3.94 -5.93 2.01
CA GLU A 80 -4.87 -6.15 3.12
C GLU A 80 -4.38 -5.54 4.43
N GLU A 81 -3.08 -5.59 4.71
CA GLU A 81 -2.52 -4.86 5.86
C GLU A 81 -2.71 -3.34 5.69
N ALA A 82 -2.36 -2.77 4.53
CA ALA A 82 -2.53 -1.34 4.27
C ALA A 82 -3.98 -0.88 4.42
N ARG A 83 -4.95 -1.68 3.96
CA ARG A 83 -6.39 -1.41 4.15
C ARG A 83 -6.81 -1.41 5.62
N LYS A 84 -6.22 -2.26 6.46
CA LYS A 84 -6.45 -2.22 7.90
C LYS A 84 -5.89 -0.94 8.51
N ARG A 85 -4.68 -0.53 8.10
CA ARG A 85 -4.06 0.74 8.54
C ARG A 85 -4.84 1.97 8.09
N GLU A 86 -5.42 1.94 6.90
CA GLU A 86 -6.32 3.01 6.43
C GLU A 86 -7.53 3.15 7.37
N LYS A 87 -8.15 2.03 7.79
CA LYS A 87 -9.24 2.06 8.78
C LYS A 87 -8.78 2.59 10.14
N ASP A 88 -7.60 2.21 10.61
CA ASP A 88 -7.01 2.74 11.85
C ASP A 88 -6.92 4.27 11.76
N ILE A 89 -6.41 4.82 10.64
CA ILE A 89 -6.34 6.27 10.39
C ILE A 89 -7.73 6.91 10.38
N LEU A 90 -8.69 6.35 9.65
CA LEU A 90 -10.04 6.92 9.52
C LEU A 90 -10.84 6.87 10.83
N SER A 91 -10.56 5.89 11.70
CA SER A 91 -11.16 5.77 13.04
C SER A 91 -10.57 6.76 14.06
N SER A 92 -9.41 7.37 13.76
CA SER A 92 -8.82 8.43 14.59
C SER A 92 -9.64 9.73 14.62
N LYS A 93 -10.80 9.78 13.92
CA LYS A 93 -11.80 10.86 13.95
C LYS A 93 -12.16 11.37 15.34
N GLN A 94 -12.11 10.52 16.37
CA GLN A 94 -12.42 10.91 17.75
C GLN A 94 -11.33 11.78 18.40
N LEU A 95 -10.14 11.90 17.81
CA LEU A 95 -9.01 12.62 18.41
C LEU A 95 -8.92 14.10 18.03
N PHE A 96 -9.80 14.60 17.15
CA PHE A 96 -9.77 15.97 16.63
C PHE A 96 -11.10 16.74 16.86
N LEU A 97 -12.03 16.16 17.62
CA LEU A 97 -13.21 16.83 18.18
C LEU A 97 -12.88 17.23 19.62
#